data_AF-A0A9P0Z164-F1
#
_entry.id   AF-A0A9P0Z164-F1
#
_cell.length_a   1.000
_cell.length_b   1.000
_cell.length_c   1.000
_cell.angle_alpha   90.00
_cell.angle_beta   90.00
_cell.angle_gamma   90.00
#
_symmetry.space_group_name_H-M   'P 1'
#
loop_
_entity.id
_entity.type
_entity.pdbx_description
1 polymer ?
#
loop_
_entity_poly.entity_id
_entity_poly.type
_entity_poly.pdbx_seq_one_letter_code
_entity_poly.pdbx_strand_id
1 'polypeptide(L)'
;MFSVTKFDDWRIRMKAHLCALHDDMWEVLDAGPFTEFTNVNPEYTTGSGLPQMITKLRHEWSNEERRKYNFVNFAKEVLYKAIDDKYFTRIKKCTSVKEIWDTLTLVGAGDEHEKDNKLTIAMKKFEDFKLLPKECIAEMYACLLTLTAQISKLGKELTPKEINLKVLRGLPSPWKMKVAAMRDNRFSGHTT
;
A
#
# COMPACT_ATOMS: atom_id res chain seq x y z
N MET A 1 -11.48 6.31 12.11
CA MET A 1 -12.14 5.18 11.44
C MET A 1 -11.43 4.82 10.14
N PHE A 2 -11.46 3.54 9.79
CA PHE A 2 -10.90 2.94 8.59
C PHE A 2 -11.61 3.50 7.36
N SER A 3 -10.83 3.81 6.32
CA SER A 3 -11.34 4.36 5.08
C SER A 3 -10.56 3.79 3.92
N VAL A 4 -11.26 3.14 2.99
CA VAL A 4 -10.64 2.64 1.76
C VAL A 4 -10.15 3.80 0.89
N THR A 5 -10.90 4.91 0.82
CA THR A 5 -10.53 6.08 0.00
C THR A 5 -9.37 6.88 0.58
N LYS A 6 -9.15 6.79 1.90
CA LYS A 6 -8.02 7.41 2.60
C LYS A 6 -7.14 6.36 3.28
N PHE A 7 -6.96 5.21 2.63
CA PHE A 7 -6.27 4.08 3.26
C PHE A 7 -4.81 4.40 3.59
N ASP A 8 -4.09 5.05 2.68
CA ASP A 8 -2.69 5.46 2.92
C ASP A 8 -2.56 6.33 4.18
N ASP A 9 -3.41 7.36 4.30
CA ASP A 9 -3.48 8.24 5.47
C ASP A 9 -3.86 7.47 6.74
N TRP A 10 -4.87 6.60 6.65
CA TRP A 10 -5.32 5.81 7.79
C TRP A 10 -4.22 4.89 8.30
N ARG A 11 -3.51 4.21 7.39
CA ARG A 11 -2.41 3.30 7.72
C ARG A 11 -1.28 4.02 8.44
N ILE A 12 -0.90 5.21 7.96
CA ILE A 12 0.14 6.04 8.59
C ILE A 12 -0.31 6.47 9.99
N ARG A 13 -1.55 6.97 10.14
CA ARG A 13 -2.08 7.41 11.45
C ARG A 13 -2.22 6.26 12.43
N MET A 14 -2.64 5.08 11.97
CA MET A 14 -2.79 3.90 12.81
C MET A 14 -1.43 3.43 13.34
N LYS A 15 -0.41 3.39 12.49
CA LYS A 15 0.97 3.10 12.91
C LYS A 15 1.45 4.09 13.96
N ALA A 16 1.31 5.39 13.70
CA ALA A 16 1.71 6.43 14.64
C ALA A 16 0.96 6.32 15.99
N HIS A 17 -0.33 6.00 15.96
CA HIS A 17 -1.14 5.83 17.17
C HIS A 17 -0.66 4.65 18.03
N LEU A 18 -0.38 3.50 17.42
CA LEU A 18 0.11 2.32 18.14
C LEU A 18 1.51 2.54 18.72
N CYS A 19 2.43 3.12 17.94
CA CYS A 19 3.77 3.47 18.43
C CYS A 19 3.72 4.49 19.59
N ALA A 20 2.77 5.44 19.57
CA ALA A 20 2.61 6.40 20.65
C ALA A 20 2.12 5.77 21.98
N LEU A 21 1.51 4.59 21.93
CA LEU A 21 1.06 3.88 23.11
C LEU A 21 2.17 3.04 23.75
N HIS A 22 3.00 2.39 22.92
CA HIS A 22 4.20 1.66 23.34
C HIS A 22 5.00 1.25 22.10
N ASP A 23 6.33 1.18 22.21
CA ASP A 23 7.20 0.80 21.08
C ASP A 23 6.90 -0.62 20.56
N ASP A 24 6.76 -1.58 21.47
CA ASP A 24 6.44 -2.99 21.15
C ASP A 24 5.03 -3.22 20.55
N MET A 25 4.11 -2.25 20.60
CA MET A 25 2.74 -2.44 20.09
C MET A 25 2.72 -2.68 18.58
N TRP A 26 3.67 -2.09 17.85
CA TRP A 26 3.80 -2.33 16.41
C TRP A 26 4.32 -3.74 16.12
N GLU A 27 5.25 -4.25 16.92
CA GLU A 27 5.84 -5.58 16.72
C GLU A 27 4.79 -6.70 16.78
N VAL A 28 3.72 -6.49 17.55
CA VAL A 28 2.62 -7.43 17.68
C VAL A 28 1.74 -7.51 16.42
N LEU A 29 1.74 -6.49 15.56
CA LEU A 29 1.08 -6.53 14.25
C LEU A 29 1.88 -7.34 13.22
N ASP A 30 3.21 -7.26 13.31
CA ASP A 30 4.12 -7.99 12.44
C ASP A 30 4.33 -9.44 12.92
N ALA A 31 4.08 -9.71 14.21
CA ALA A 31 4.07 -11.03 14.79
C ALA A 31 2.96 -11.90 14.18
N GLY A 32 3.28 -13.17 13.89
CA GLY A 32 2.32 -14.16 13.41
C GLY A 32 1.20 -14.48 14.40
N PRO A 33 0.41 -15.54 14.15
CA PRO A 33 -0.59 -16.00 15.11
C PRO A 33 0.00 -16.13 16.51
N PHE A 34 -0.76 -15.69 17.52
CA PHE A 34 -0.33 -15.86 18.90
C PHE A 34 -0.14 -17.35 19.18
N THR A 35 1.10 -17.74 19.47
CA THR A 35 1.45 -19.08 19.93
C THR A 35 1.31 -19.14 21.44
N GLU A 36 0.66 -20.19 21.95
CA GLU A 36 0.59 -20.41 23.39
C GLU A 36 1.98 -20.51 24.00
N PHE A 37 2.14 -19.97 25.21
CA PHE A 37 3.42 -20.06 25.92
C PHE A 37 3.63 -21.49 26.41
N THR A 38 4.82 -22.05 26.19
CA THR A 38 5.15 -23.43 26.56
C THR A 38 6.36 -23.50 27.48
N ASN A 39 6.47 -24.59 28.23
CA ASN A 39 7.64 -24.97 29.01
C ASN A 39 7.98 -26.45 28.77
N VAL A 40 9.23 -26.80 29.11
CA VAL A 40 9.66 -28.20 29.15
C VAL A 40 8.82 -28.93 30.20
N ASN A 41 8.27 -30.09 29.83
CA ASN A 41 7.59 -30.96 30.77
C ASN A 41 8.58 -31.36 31.89
N PRO A 42 8.33 -31.02 33.17
CA PRO A 42 9.20 -31.40 34.27
C PRO A 42 9.35 -32.92 34.44
N GLU A 43 8.36 -33.68 33.96
CA GLU A 43 8.35 -35.16 33.98
C GLU A 43 9.17 -35.77 32.83
N TYR A 44 9.78 -34.95 31.97
CA TYR A 44 10.59 -35.41 30.86
C TYR A 44 11.93 -35.99 31.33
N THR A 45 12.11 -37.30 31.17
CA THR A 45 13.38 -37.98 31.41
C THR A 45 14.27 -37.93 30.15
N THR A 46 15.51 -37.45 30.29
CA THR A 46 16.50 -37.15 29.22
C THR A 46 16.85 -38.31 28.26
N GLY A 47 16.29 -39.51 28.45
CA GLY A 47 16.58 -40.69 27.63
C GLY A 47 15.72 -40.88 26.36
N SER A 48 14.69 -40.05 26.11
CA SER A 48 13.66 -40.34 25.09
C SER A 48 13.68 -39.45 23.83
N GLY A 49 14.65 -38.56 23.66
CA GLY A 49 14.80 -37.73 22.45
C GLY A 49 14.68 -36.22 22.69
N LEU A 50 13.86 -35.52 21.91
CA LEU A 50 13.64 -34.08 22.11
C LEU A 50 12.75 -33.81 23.33
N PRO A 51 12.96 -32.70 24.07
CA PRO A 51 12.14 -32.36 25.22
C PRO A 51 10.66 -32.19 24.86
N GLN A 52 9.78 -32.82 25.62
CA GLN A 52 8.33 -32.62 25.47
C GLN A 52 7.96 -31.21 25.95
N MET A 53 7.25 -30.44 25.11
CA MET A 53 6.69 -29.14 25.46
C MET A 53 5.26 -29.28 25.95
N ILE A 54 4.90 -28.57 27.02
CA ILE A 54 3.51 -28.44 27.50
C ILE A 54 3.10 -26.96 27.52
N THR A 55 1.81 -26.68 27.31
CA THR A 55 1.27 -25.32 27.38
C THR A 55 1.24 -24.85 28.83
N LYS A 56 1.79 -23.65 29.08
CA LYS A 56 1.74 -22.97 30.37
C LYS A 56 0.33 -22.46 30.67
N LEU A 57 -0.14 -22.70 31.88
CA LEU A 57 -1.32 -22.07 32.45
C LEU A 57 -1.08 -20.57 32.69
N ARG A 58 -2.15 -19.77 32.65
CA ARG A 58 -2.06 -18.29 32.75
C ARG A 58 -1.34 -17.79 34.00
N HIS A 59 -1.41 -18.51 35.12
CA HIS A 59 -0.73 -18.14 36.36
C HIS A 59 0.78 -18.42 36.32
N GLU A 60 1.24 -19.30 35.44
CA GLU A 60 2.66 -19.67 35.24
C GLU A 60 3.37 -18.72 34.28
N TRP A 61 2.62 -17.84 33.59
CA TRP A 61 3.20 -16.89 32.66
C TRP A 61 4.13 -15.91 33.37
N SER A 62 5.26 -15.63 32.75
CA SER A 62 6.15 -14.56 33.18
C SER A 62 5.48 -13.19 33.01
N ASN A 63 6.06 -12.17 33.65
CA ASN A 63 5.58 -10.79 33.47
C ASN A 63 5.68 -10.33 32.02
N GLU A 64 6.70 -10.79 31.29
CA GLU A 64 6.92 -10.49 29.88
C GLU A 64 5.88 -11.18 28.99
N GLU A 65 5.59 -12.47 29.25
CA GLU A 65 4.57 -13.24 28.53
C GLU A 65 3.17 -12.62 28.70
N ARG A 66 2.83 -12.22 29.93
CA ARG A 66 1.59 -11.47 30.21
C ARG A 66 1.55 -10.14 29.48
N ARG A 67 2.66 -9.39 29.47
CA ARG A 67 2.76 -8.11 28.77
C ARG A 67 2.53 -8.27 27.27
N LYS A 68 3.19 -9.24 26.63
CA LYS A 68 3.02 -9.55 25.20
C LYS A 68 1.56 -9.92 24.87
N TYR A 69 0.94 -10.76 25.70
CA TYR A 69 -0.48 -11.12 25.53
C TYR A 69 -1.41 -9.91 25.68
N ASN A 70 -1.12 -9.01 26.63
CA ASN A 70 -1.90 -7.78 26.79
C ASN A 70 -1.77 -6.85 25.57
N PHE A 71 -0.58 -6.72 24.99
CA PHE A 71 -0.39 -5.95 23.75
C PHE A 71 -1.17 -6.56 22.57
N VAL A 72 -1.22 -7.88 22.44
CA VAL A 72 -2.07 -8.57 21.44
C VAL A 72 -3.54 -8.17 21.60
N ASN A 73 -4.07 -8.27 22.81
CA ASN A 73 -5.47 -7.93 23.05
C ASN A 73 -5.75 -6.45 22.82
N PHE A 74 -4.83 -5.58 23.23
CA PHE A 74 -4.97 -4.15 23.04
C PHE A 74 -4.94 -3.78 21.54
N ALA A 75 -4.03 -4.37 20.76
CA ALA A 75 -3.95 -4.16 19.33
C ALA A 75 -5.24 -4.61 18.62
N LYS A 76 -5.79 -5.77 18.99
CA LYS A 76 -7.10 -6.21 18.50
C LYS A 76 -8.18 -5.18 18.80
N GLU A 77 -8.23 -4.70 20.03
CA GLU A 77 -9.23 -3.74 20.49
C GLU A 77 -9.18 -2.43 19.69
N VAL A 78 -7.98 -1.87 19.51
CA VAL A 78 -7.76 -0.64 18.72
C VAL A 78 -8.19 -0.85 17.27
N LEU A 79 -7.80 -1.98 16.66
CA LEU A 79 -8.17 -2.29 15.29
C LEU A 79 -9.68 -2.44 15.16
N TYR A 80 -10.34 -3.22 16.03
CA TYR A 80 -11.80 -3.39 15.98
C TYR A 80 -12.54 -2.07 16.15
N LYS A 81 -12.11 -1.21 17.09
CA LYS A 81 -12.70 0.13 17.27
C LYS A 81 -12.47 1.06 16.09
N ALA A 82 -11.41 0.85 15.34
CA ALA A 82 -11.10 1.68 14.19
C ALA A 82 -11.92 1.32 12.95
N ILE A 83 -12.78 0.30 12.98
CA ILE A 83 -13.43 -0.26 11.80
C ILE A 83 -14.93 -0.08 11.88
N ASP A 84 -15.55 0.35 10.77
CA ASP A 84 -17.01 0.42 10.66
C ASP A 84 -17.62 -0.97 10.39
N ASP A 85 -18.87 -1.17 10.81
CA ASP A 85 -19.62 -2.44 10.66
C ASP A 85 -19.58 -3.02 9.23
N LYS A 86 -19.55 -2.13 8.22
CA LYS A 86 -19.41 -2.48 6.80
C LYS A 86 -18.22 -3.42 6.54
N TYR A 87 -17.10 -3.20 7.20
CA TYR A 87 -15.86 -3.94 6.99
C TYR A 87 -15.63 -5.02 8.06
N PHE A 88 -16.36 -4.95 9.19
CA PHE A 88 -16.27 -5.94 10.26
C PHE A 88 -16.55 -7.37 9.76
N THR A 89 -17.49 -7.55 8.83
CA THR A 89 -17.80 -8.86 8.24
C THR A 89 -16.62 -9.52 7.54
N ARG A 90 -15.63 -8.75 7.06
CA ARG A 90 -14.42 -9.27 6.40
C ARG A 90 -13.37 -9.75 7.41
N ILE A 91 -13.32 -9.13 8.59
CA ILE A 91 -12.31 -9.43 9.61
C ILE A 91 -12.83 -10.27 10.79
N LYS A 92 -14.14 -10.50 10.90
CA LYS A 92 -14.75 -11.26 12.02
C LYS A 92 -14.24 -12.69 12.18
N LYS A 93 -13.67 -13.28 11.12
CA LYS A 93 -13.09 -14.63 11.13
C LYS A 93 -11.58 -14.62 11.42
N CYS A 94 -10.95 -13.46 11.43
CA CYS A 94 -9.53 -13.33 11.74
C CYS A 94 -9.29 -13.63 13.22
N THR A 95 -8.32 -14.48 13.49
CA THR A 95 -7.98 -14.97 14.83
C THR A 95 -6.77 -14.26 15.42
N SER A 96 -5.88 -13.75 14.57
CA SER A 96 -4.66 -13.04 14.95
C SER A 96 -4.74 -11.54 14.61
N VAL A 97 -3.97 -10.73 15.34
CA VAL A 97 -3.83 -9.28 15.07
C VAL A 97 -3.30 -9.07 13.64
N LYS A 98 -2.33 -9.89 13.24
CA LYS A 98 -1.77 -9.90 11.89
C LYS A 98 -2.81 -10.19 10.81
N GLU A 99 -3.64 -11.22 10.97
CA GLU A 99 -4.70 -11.52 9.99
C GLU A 99 -5.67 -10.35 9.83
N ILE A 100 -6.04 -9.69 10.93
CA ILE A 100 -6.90 -8.50 10.88
C ILE A 100 -6.19 -7.39 10.08
N TRP A 101 -4.93 -7.11 10.41
CA TRP A 101 -4.13 -6.09 9.75
C TRP A 101 -3.92 -6.34 8.25
N ASP A 102 -3.54 -7.56 7.89
CA ASP A 102 -3.30 -7.99 6.51
C ASP A 102 -4.61 -7.93 5.71
N THR A 103 -5.73 -8.36 6.30
CA THR A 103 -7.06 -8.25 5.67
C THR A 103 -7.45 -6.79 5.45
N LEU A 104 -7.29 -5.91 6.43
CA LEU A 104 -7.58 -4.48 6.26
C LEU A 104 -6.67 -3.83 5.23
N THR A 105 -5.41 -4.26 5.17
CA THR A 105 -4.46 -3.80 4.17
C THR A 105 -4.89 -4.22 2.77
N LEU A 106 -5.32 -5.46 2.59
CA LEU A 106 -5.88 -5.94 1.32
C LEU A 106 -7.15 -5.16 0.93
N VAL A 107 -8.06 -4.93 1.88
CA VAL A 107 -9.30 -4.17 1.64
C VAL A 107 -9.03 -2.71 1.28
N GLY A 108 -8.06 -2.08 1.95
CA GLY A 108 -7.76 -0.67 1.79
C GLY A 108 -6.86 -0.36 0.59
N ALA A 109 -5.88 -1.23 0.31
CA ALA A 109 -5.01 -1.09 -0.84
C ALA A 109 -5.69 -1.48 -2.17
N GLY A 110 -6.82 -2.20 -2.09
CA GLY A 110 -7.39 -2.95 -3.20
C GLY A 110 -6.63 -4.26 -3.41
N ASP A 111 -7.24 -5.22 -4.10
CA ASP A 111 -6.45 -6.34 -4.63
C ASP A 111 -5.47 -5.82 -5.69
N GLU A 112 -4.41 -6.57 -5.95
CA GLU A 112 -3.43 -6.25 -7.00
C GLU A 112 -4.12 -6.04 -8.36
N HIS A 113 -5.23 -6.76 -8.59
CA HIS A 113 -6.08 -6.64 -9.76
C HIS A 113 -6.74 -5.25 -9.88
N GLU A 114 -7.16 -4.61 -8.79
CA GLU A 114 -7.78 -3.29 -8.80
C GLU A 114 -6.74 -2.21 -9.08
N LYS A 115 -5.51 -2.37 -8.56
CA LYS A 115 -4.38 -1.51 -8.92
C LYS A 115 -4.03 -1.65 -10.40
N ASP A 116 -3.94 -2.87 -10.92
CA ASP A 116 -3.69 -3.14 -12.33
C ASP A 116 -4.80 -2.60 -13.25
N ASN A 117 -6.06 -2.73 -12.84
CA ASN A 117 -7.19 -2.13 -13.55
C ASN A 117 -7.09 -0.60 -13.57
N LYS A 118 -6.80 0.04 -12.43
CA LYS A 118 -6.60 1.49 -12.35
C LYS A 118 -5.41 1.93 -13.20
N LEU A 119 -4.31 1.17 -13.20
CA LEU A 119 -3.14 1.43 -14.01
C LEU A 119 -3.46 1.32 -15.49
N THR A 120 -4.18 0.27 -15.90
CA THR A 120 -4.63 0.07 -17.28
C THR A 120 -5.50 1.22 -17.77
N ILE A 121 -6.45 1.68 -16.94
CA ILE A 121 -7.30 2.84 -17.26
C ILE A 121 -6.47 4.13 -17.36
N ALA A 122 -5.54 4.36 -16.44
CA ALA A 122 -4.67 5.53 -16.46
C ALA A 122 -3.71 5.53 -17.67
N MET A 123 -3.15 4.37 -18.01
CA MET A 123 -2.32 4.18 -19.19
C MET A 123 -3.11 4.44 -20.48
N LYS A 124 -4.35 3.94 -20.57
CA LYS A 124 -5.22 4.25 -21.71
C LYS A 124 -5.52 5.74 -21.81
N LYS A 125 -5.83 6.42 -20.70
CA LYS A 125 -5.98 7.89 -20.67
C LYS A 125 -4.71 8.60 -21.14
N PHE A 126 -3.54 8.09 -20.75
CA PHE A 126 -2.26 8.63 -21.19
C PHE A 126 -2.06 8.40 -22.69
N GLU A 127 -2.36 7.22 -23.21
CA GLU A 127 -2.31 6.90 -24.65
C GLU A 127 -3.29 7.71 -25.49
N ASP A 128 -4.44 8.07 -24.95
CA ASP A 128 -5.46 8.88 -25.62
C ASP A 128 -5.29 10.40 -25.38
N PHE A 129 -4.33 10.80 -24.53
CA PHE A 129 -4.16 12.18 -24.10
C PHE A 129 -3.88 13.12 -25.28
N LYS A 130 -4.64 14.21 -25.37
CA LYS A 130 -4.57 15.23 -26.42
C LYS A 130 -5.19 16.53 -25.95
N LEU A 131 -4.77 17.65 -26.53
CA LEU A 131 -5.36 18.96 -26.26
C LEU A 131 -6.84 18.96 -26.67
N LEU A 132 -7.72 19.42 -25.78
CA LEU A 132 -9.13 19.58 -26.08
C LEU A 132 -9.42 20.91 -26.80
N PRO A 133 -10.49 21.00 -27.62
CA PRO A 133 -10.76 22.19 -28.46
C PRO A 133 -10.93 23.52 -27.72
N LYS A 134 -11.14 23.51 -26.40
CA LYS A 134 -11.35 24.70 -25.55
C LYS A 134 -10.34 24.83 -24.41
N GLU A 135 -9.35 23.94 -24.36
CA GLU A 135 -8.34 23.89 -23.32
C GLU A 135 -7.09 24.65 -23.77
N CYS A 136 -6.46 25.41 -22.88
CA CYS A 136 -5.17 26.02 -23.16
C CYS A 136 -4.00 25.05 -22.92
N ILE A 137 -2.83 25.34 -23.49
CA ILE A 137 -1.66 24.45 -23.35
C ILE A 137 -1.24 24.27 -21.89
N ALA A 138 -1.39 25.29 -21.05
CA ALA A 138 -1.06 25.22 -19.63
C ALA A 138 -1.99 24.27 -18.86
N GLU A 139 -3.31 24.33 -19.14
CA GLU A 139 -4.30 23.41 -18.57
C GLU A 139 -4.02 21.97 -19.00
N MET A 140 -3.73 21.76 -20.29
CA MET A 140 -3.33 20.45 -20.81
C MET A 140 -2.09 19.93 -20.09
N TYR A 141 -1.06 20.76 -19.92
CA TYR A 141 0.16 20.32 -19.24
C TYR A 141 -0.09 19.96 -17.77
N ALA A 142 -0.91 20.74 -17.06
CA ALA A 142 -1.29 20.44 -15.67
C ALA A 142 -2.07 19.12 -15.55
N CYS A 143 -3.01 18.86 -16.47
CA CYS A 143 -3.71 17.58 -16.58
C CYS A 143 -2.75 16.42 -16.81
N LEU A 144 -1.76 16.59 -17.69
CA LEU A 144 -0.74 15.58 -17.96
C LEU A 144 0.13 15.28 -16.72
N LEU A 145 0.59 16.32 -16.01
CA LEU A 145 1.37 16.14 -14.78
C LEU A 145 0.59 15.33 -13.74
N THR A 146 -0.67 15.69 -13.54
CA THR A 146 -1.58 14.97 -12.63
C THR A 146 -1.72 13.50 -13.04
N LEU A 147 -1.88 13.23 -14.34
CA LEU A 147 -1.99 11.87 -14.87
C LEU A 147 -0.69 11.08 -14.70
N THR A 148 0.47 11.69 -14.96
CA THR A 148 1.78 11.04 -14.79
C THR A 148 2.06 10.70 -13.33
N ALA A 149 1.71 11.60 -12.40
CA ALA A 149 1.81 11.35 -10.96
C ALA A 149 0.89 10.21 -10.51
N GLN A 150 -0.32 10.13 -11.08
CA GLN A 150 -1.23 9.01 -10.83
C GLN A 150 -0.64 7.67 -11.30
N ILE A 151 -0.04 7.63 -12.50
CA ILE A 151 0.56 6.42 -13.07
C ILE A 151 1.78 5.97 -12.24
N SER A 152 2.61 6.91 -11.80
CA SER A 152 3.73 6.64 -10.86
C SER A 152 3.23 6.08 -9.54
N LYS A 153 2.18 6.66 -8.93
CA LYS A 153 1.56 6.13 -7.70
C LYS A 153 1.04 4.69 -7.85
N LEU A 154 0.64 4.31 -9.07
CA LEU A 154 0.16 2.96 -9.39
C LEU A 154 1.30 1.98 -9.75
N GLY A 155 2.57 2.41 -9.67
CA GLY A 155 3.75 1.53 -9.80
C GLY A 155 4.44 1.58 -11.16
N LYS A 156 4.08 2.51 -12.06
CA LYS A 156 4.74 2.66 -13.37
C LYS A 156 5.40 4.03 -13.51
N GLU A 157 6.71 4.01 -13.72
CA GLU A 157 7.48 5.22 -14.02
C GLU A 157 7.51 5.49 -15.53
N LEU A 158 7.07 6.68 -15.93
CA LEU A 158 7.14 7.15 -17.31
C LEU A 158 8.42 7.96 -17.50
N THR A 159 9.17 7.64 -18.54
CA THR A 159 10.39 8.38 -18.86
C THR A 159 10.07 9.80 -19.35
N PRO A 160 10.96 10.78 -19.15
CA PRO A 160 10.80 12.12 -19.71
C PRO A 160 10.58 12.11 -21.23
N LYS A 161 11.19 11.15 -21.93
CA LYS A 161 11.02 10.96 -23.38
C LYS A 161 9.59 10.55 -23.73
N GLU A 162 8.99 9.61 -23.00
CA GLU A 162 7.59 9.18 -23.23
C GLU A 162 6.61 10.33 -22.98
N ILE A 163 6.80 11.07 -21.90
CA ILE A 163 5.98 12.24 -21.55
C ILE A 163 6.10 13.31 -22.65
N ASN A 164 7.31 13.65 -23.07
CA ASN A 164 7.56 14.64 -24.13
C ASN A 164 6.94 14.22 -25.47
N LEU A 165 7.12 12.95 -25.87
CA LEU A 165 6.49 12.43 -27.09
C LEU A 165 4.97 12.50 -27.00
N LYS A 166 4.40 12.29 -25.82
CA LYS A 166 2.96 12.34 -25.62
C LYS A 166 2.41 13.76 -25.74
N VAL A 167 3.09 14.76 -25.17
CA VAL A 167 2.76 16.18 -25.39
C VAL A 167 2.77 16.51 -26.87
N LEU A 168 3.85 16.18 -27.58
CA LEU A 168 4.01 16.52 -28.99
C LEU A 168 2.92 15.88 -29.88
N ARG A 169 2.51 14.64 -29.57
CA ARG A 169 1.44 13.94 -30.30
C ARG A 169 0.04 14.50 -29.98
N GLY A 170 -0.14 15.03 -28.77
CA GLY A 170 -1.40 15.58 -28.28
C GLY A 170 -1.75 16.98 -28.80
N LEU A 171 -0.78 17.71 -29.37
CA LEU A 171 -1.01 19.05 -29.92
C LEU A 171 -1.83 19.02 -31.24
N PRO A 172 -2.66 20.06 -31.51
CA PRO A 172 -3.47 20.12 -32.72
C PRO A 172 -2.63 20.39 -33.98
N SER A 173 -3.23 20.12 -35.15
CA SER A 173 -2.55 20.15 -36.47
C SER A 173 -1.68 21.39 -36.74
N PRO A 174 -2.09 22.64 -36.41
CA PRO A 174 -1.25 23.82 -36.64
C PRO A 174 0.10 23.79 -35.91
N TRP A 175 0.16 23.12 -34.76
CA TRP A 175 1.38 22.95 -33.97
C TRP A 175 2.23 21.78 -34.47
N LYS A 176 1.60 20.73 -35.02
CA LYS A 176 2.31 19.59 -35.62
C LYS A 176 3.22 20.05 -36.75
N MET A 177 2.78 20.98 -37.59
CA MET A 177 3.60 21.57 -38.67
C MET A 177 4.81 22.33 -38.11
N LYS A 178 4.63 23.12 -37.04
CA LYS A 178 5.75 23.83 -36.38
C LYS A 178 6.75 22.86 -35.76
N VAL A 179 6.28 21.80 -35.10
CA VAL A 179 7.14 20.76 -34.52
C VAL A 179 7.92 20.00 -35.59
N ALA A 180 7.29 19.68 -36.72
CA ALA A 180 7.95 19.04 -37.86
C ALA A 180 9.08 19.93 -38.43
N ALA A 181 8.79 21.21 -38.67
CA ALA A 181 9.79 22.17 -39.14
C ALA A 181 10.98 22.33 -38.16
N MET A 182 10.73 22.32 -36.85
CA MET A 182 11.80 22.34 -35.82
C MET A 182 12.63 21.06 -35.80
N ARG A 183 12.07 19.91 -36.18
CA ARG A 183 12.80 18.65 -36.30
C ARG A 183 13.69 18.67 -37.55
N ASP A 184 13.19 19.17 -38.68
CA ASP A 184 13.92 19.23 -39.95
C ASP A 184 15.04 20.28 -39.95
N ASN A 185 14.82 21.44 -39.30
CA ASN A 185 15.85 22.49 -39.19
C ASN A 185 17.08 22.09 -38.35
N ARG A 186 17.01 21.01 -37.56
CA ARG A 186 18.19 20.45 -36.88
C ARG A 186 19.05 19.57 -37.78
N PHE A 187 18.52 19.10 -38.90
CA PHE A 187 19.26 18.31 -39.89
C PHE A 187 19.89 19.18 -40.99
N SER A 188 19.42 20.42 -41.18
CA SER A 188 19.99 21.36 -42.16
C SER A 188 21.14 22.22 -41.64
N GLY A 189 21.47 22.16 -40.34
CA GLY A 189 22.55 22.93 -39.71
C GLY A 189 23.94 22.28 -39.74
N HIS A 190 24.10 21.12 -40.38
CA HIS A 190 25.38 20.40 -40.50
C HIS A 190 25.74 20.14 -41.96
N THR A 191 25.71 21.18 -42.77
CA THR A 191 26.39 21.20 -44.07
C THR A 191 26.88 22.62 -44.32
N THR A 192 27.98 23.00 -43.68
CA THR A 192 28.97 23.93 -44.26
C THR A 192 30.31 23.74 -43.60
#